data_AF-A0A1I7XF96-F1
#
_entry.id   AF-A0A1I7XF96-F1
#
_cell.length_a   1.000
_cell.length_b   1.000
_cell.length_c   1.000
_cell.angle_alpha   90.00
_cell.angle_beta   90.00
_cell.angle_gamma   90.00
#
_symmetry.space_group_name_H-M   'P 1'
#
loop_
_entity.id
_entity.type
_entity.pdbx_description
1 polymer ?
#
loop_
_entity_poly.entity_id
_entity_poly.type
_entity_poly.pdbx_seq_one_letter_code
_entity_poly.pdbx_strand_id
1 'polypeptide(L)'
;MVPLYSELVLTYSFNCYFRQTWTDPRLKFNGSTNQQLSLSMAMLDKIWKPDTYFWNGARSYTHMMTNSNRLVRLSPDGTVLYSSRLTIRGPL
;
A
#
# COMPACT_ATOMS: atom_id res chain seq x y z
N MET A 1 -15.46 14.26 -4.63
CA MET A 1 -14.06 14.43 -4.17
C MET A 1 -13.62 15.80 -4.66
N VAL A 2 -13.42 16.78 -3.77
CA VAL A 2 -13.09 18.16 -4.13
C VAL A 2 -11.68 18.48 -3.60
N PRO A 3 -10.73 18.89 -4.44
CA PRO A 3 -9.41 19.33 -3.97
C PRO A 3 -9.52 20.71 -3.29
N LEU A 4 -8.80 20.89 -2.17
CA LEU A 4 -8.61 22.18 -1.51
C LEU A 4 -7.38 22.88 -2.12
N TYR A 5 -7.57 24.09 -2.65
CA TYR A 5 -6.53 24.91 -3.25
C TYR A 5 -5.95 25.86 -2.19
N SER A 6 -4.62 25.83 -1.98
CA SER A 6 -3.91 26.73 -1.06
C SER A 6 -2.96 27.59 -1.89
N GLU A 7 -3.21 28.90 -1.93
CA GLU A 7 -2.69 29.84 -2.95
C GLU A 7 -1.21 30.26 -2.86
N LEU A 8 -0.40 29.69 -1.97
CA LEU A 8 1.01 30.13 -1.82
C LEU A 8 2.06 29.05 -2.11
N VAL A 9 1.66 27.79 -2.26
CA VAL A 9 2.42 26.72 -2.91
C VAL A 9 1.36 25.83 -3.54
N LEU A 10 1.37 25.69 -4.87
CA LEU A 10 0.47 24.75 -5.56
C LEU A 10 0.80 23.33 -5.06
N THR A 11 0.06 22.86 -4.07
CA THR A 11 0.20 21.51 -3.51
C THR A 11 -1.08 20.74 -3.78
N TYR A 12 -0.95 19.50 -4.23
CA TYR A 12 -2.07 18.56 -4.25
C TYR A 12 -2.03 17.66 -3.01
N SER A 13 -3.20 17.30 -2.51
CA SER A 13 -3.38 16.32 -1.45
C SER A 13 -4.56 15.42 -1.79
N PHE A 14 -4.35 14.10 -1.86
CA PHE A 14 -5.45 13.16 -2.01
C PHE A 14 -5.30 11.96 -1.07
N ASN A 15 -6.44 11.34 -0.77
CA ASN A 15 -6.54 10.16 0.07
C ASN A 15 -7.00 8.99 -0.80
N CYS A 16 -6.31 7.86 -0.73
CA CYS A 16 -6.68 6.66 -1.46
C CYS A 16 -6.53 5.39 -0.62
N TYR A 17 -7.24 4.34 -1.01
CA TYR A 17 -6.91 2.97 -0.61
C TYR A 17 -5.96 2.39 -1.65
N PHE A 18 -4.71 2.21 -1.25
CA PHE A 18 -3.68 1.62 -2.09
C PHE A 18 -3.65 0.11 -1.87
N ARG A 19 -3.87 -0.65 -2.95
CA ARG A 19 -3.90 -2.11 -2.93
C ARG A 19 -2.86 -2.68 -3.88
N GLN A 20 -2.15 -3.69 -3.40
CA GLN A 20 -1.19 -4.45 -4.19
C GLN A 20 -1.47 -5.92 -4.02
N THR A 21 -1.38 -6.65 -5.13
CA THR A 21 -1.47 -8.10 -5.13
C THR A 21 -0.24 -8.65 -5.81
N TRP A 22 0.43 -9.60 -5.16
CA TRP A 22 1.53 -10.34 -5.76
C TRP A 22 1.46 -11.80 -5.32
N THR A 23 2.06 -12.68 -6.11
CA THR A 23 2.15 -14.11 -5.79
C THR A 23 3.58 -14.46 -5.44
N ASP A 24 3.80 -14.97 -4.22
CA ASP A 24 5.09 -15.47 -3.76
C ASP A 24 4.99 -16.99 -3.49
N PRO A 25 5.55 -17.84 -4.36
CA PRO A 25 5.49 -19.30 -4.19
C PRO A 25 6.06 -19.81 -2.86
N ARG A 26 6.94 -19.04 -2.21
CA ARG A 26 7.55 -19.41 -0.90
C ARG A 26 6.56 -19.29 0.26
N LEU A 27 5.45 -18.57 0.06
CA LEU A 27 4.40 -18.36 1.06
C LEU A 27 3.23 -19.33 0.90
N LYS A 28 3.33 -20.31 0.00
CA LYS A 28 2.32 -21.36 -0.15
C LYS A 28 2.17 -22.16 1.15
N PHE A 29 0.93 -22.50 1.49
CA PHE A 29 0.61 -23.33 2.64
C PHE A 29 -0.55 -24.27 2.32
N ASN A 30 -0.64 -25.37 3.07
CA ASN A 30 -1.75 -26.31 2.93
C ASN A 30 -3.00 -25.71 3.58
N GLY A 31 -3.94 -25.25 2.76
CA GLY A 31 -5.24 -24.72 3.16
C GLY A 31 -6.27 -24.94 2.07
N SER A 32 -7.56 -24.81 2.39
CA SER A 32 -8.61 -24.88 1.37
C SER A 32 -8.58 -23.64 0.49
N THR A 33 -8.98 -23.73 -0.78
CA THR A 33 -8.91 -22.62 -1.76
C THR A 33 -9.53 -21.31 -1.27
N ASN A 34 -10.52 -21.37 -0.38
CA ASN A 34 -11.21 -20.20 0.17
C ASN A 34 -10.64 -19.72 1.52
N GLN A 35 -9.60 -20.36 2.05
CA GLN A 35 -8.98 -19.99 3.31
C GLN A 35 -7.97 -18.86 3.11
N GLN A 36 -8.21 -17.70 3.73
CA GLN A 36 -7.25 -16.61 3.78
C GLN A 36 -6.72 -16.40 5.19
N LEU A 37 -5.40 -16.26 5.32
CA LEU A 37 -4.75 -15.90 6.58
C LEU A 37 -4.59 -14.38 6.64
N SER A 38 -5.07 -13.75 7.70
CA SER A 38 -4.76 -12.34 8.00
C SER A 38 -3.40 -12.27 8.67
N LEU A 39 -2.41 -11.64 8.02
CA LEU A 39 -1.06 -11.55 8.57
C LEU A 39 -0.92 -10.30 9.44
N SER A 40 -0.15 -10.43 10.53
CA SER A 40 0.25 -9.29 11.34
C SER A 40 1.28 -8.42 10.59
N MET A 41 1.39 -7.14 10.97
CA MET A 41 2.41 -6.26 10.39
C MET A 41 3.83 -6.76 10.65
N ALA A 42 4.09 -7.36 11.81
CA ALA A 42 5.40 -7.95 12.13
C ALA A 42 5.77 -9.12 11.20
N MET A 43 4.78 -9.81 10.63
CA MET A 43 5.02 -10.83 9.61
C MET A 43 5.25 -10.21 8.23
N LEU A 44 4.54 -9.13 7.90
CA LEU A 44 4.76 -8.38 6.67
C LEU A 44 6.20 -7.88 6.55
N ASP A 45 6.80 -7.45 7.67
CA ASP A 45 8.19 -6.99 7.69
C ASP A 45 9.22 -8.11 7.44
N LYS A 46 8.80 -9.37 7.53
CA LYS A 46 9.65 -10.57 7.31
C LYS A 46 9.49 -11.18 5.93
N ILE A 47 8.49 -10.75 5.16
CA ILE A 47 8.27 -11.26 3.80
C ILE A 47 8.73 -10.23 2.78
N TRP A 48 9.11 -10.71 1.59
CA TRP A 48 9.37 -9.82 0.48
C TRP A 48 8.09 -9.07 0.08
N LYS A 49 8.24 -7.77 -0.22
CA LYS A 49 7.18 -6.90 -0.71
C LYS A 49 7.76 -5.99 -1.81
N PRO A 50 6.96 -5.54 -2.78
CA PRO A 50 7.43 -4.60 -3.79
C PRO A 50 7.73 -3.22 -3.18
N ASP A 51 8.90 -2.67 -3.48
CA ASP A 51 9.29 -1.32 -3.06
C ASP A 51 8.61 -0.28 -3.95
N THR A 52 7.38 0.12 -3.57
CA THR A 52 6.55 1.01 -4.39
C THR A 52 6.60 2.44 -3.88
N TYR A 53 6.89 3.37 -4.79
CA TYR A 53 6.98 4.79 -4.51
C TYR A 53 6.16 5.62 -5.52
N PHE A 54 5.66 6.77 -5.06
CA PHE A 54 4.95 7.73 -5.90
C PHE A 54 5.94 8.79 -6.38
N TRP A 55 6.25 8.75 -7.67
CA TRP A 55 7.08 9.75 -8.34
C TRP A 55 6.22 10.92 -8.80
N ASN A 56 6.60 12.16 -8.44
CA ASN A 56 6.03 13.35 -9.06
C ASN A 56 6.97 13.88 -10.15
N GLY A 57 6.41 14.58 -11.15
CA GLY A 57 7.15 15.09 -12.31
C GLY A 57 8.32 16.03 -11.95
N ALA A 58 8.29 16.61 -10.75
CA ALA A 58 9.32 17.49 -10.21
C ALA A 58 10.51 16.76 -9.56
N ARG A 59 10.58 15.42 -9.61
CA ARG A 59 11.60 14.59 -8.91
C ARG A 59 11.64 14.78 -7.39
N SER A 60 10.57 15.31 -6.80
CA SER A 60 10.46 15.52 -5.35
C SER A 60 9.73 14.35 -4.69
N TYR A 61 10.19 14.00 -3.49
CA TYR A 61 9.61 12.91 -2.72
C TYR A 61 8.20 13.31 -2.26
N THR A 62 7.20 12.51 -2.60
CA THR A 62 5.86 12.65 -2.03
C THR A 62 5.96 12.39 -0.52
N HIS A 63 5.52 13.35 0.31
CA HIS A 63 5.39 13.10 1.74
C HIS A 63 4.24 12.11 1.98
N MET A 64 4.59 10.84 2.14
CA MET A 64 3.63 9.77 2.43
C MET A 64 3.35 9.72 3.92
N MET A 65 2.22 10.28 4.35
CA MET A 65 1.70 10.05 5.69
C MET A 65 0.90 8.74 5.68
N THR A 66 1.57 7.62 5.97
CA THR A 66 0.88 6.35 6.20
C THR A 66 0.12 6.40 7.51
N ASN A 67 -1.21 6.44 7.45
CA ASN A 67 -2.02 6.06 8.59
C ASN A 67 -1.86 4.56 8.82
N SER A 68 -1.90 4.12 10.07
CA SER A 68 -1.66 2.74 10.53
C SER A 68 -2.63 1.66 9.98
N ASN A 69 -3.60 2.04 9.14
CA ASN A 69 -4.61 1.15 8.59
C ASN A 69 -4.03 0.35 7.42
N ARG A 70 -3.31 -0.71 7.77
CA ARG A 70 -2.76 -1.71 6.86
C ARG A 70 -3.42 -3.07 7.13
N LEU A 71 -3.70 -3.81 6.06
CA LEU A 71 -4.21 -5.18 6.11
C LEU A 71 -3.43 -6.02 5.11
N VAL A 72 -3.09 -7.24 5.52
CA VAL A 72 -2.41 -8.22 4.69
C VAL A 72 -3.19 -9.52 4.74
N ARG A 73 -3.51 -10.08 3.58
CA ARG A 73 -4.10 -11.41 3.46
C ARG A 73 -3.22 -12.30 2.59
N LEU A 74 -3.06 -13.54 3.02
CA LEU A 74 -2.34 -14.58 2.28
C LEU A 74 -3.32 -15.70 1.93
N SER A 75 -3.41 -16.00 0.64
CA SER A 75 -4.15 -17.15 0.10
C SER A 75 -3.23 -18.40 0.03
N PRO A 76 -3.77 -19.63 -0.02
CA PRO A 76 -2.99 -20.87 0.06
C PRO A 76 -2.03 -21.08 -1.13
N ASP A 77 -2.37 -20.49 -2.28
CA ASP A 77 -1.56 -20.47 -3.49
C ASP A 77 -0.33 -19.54 -3.41
N GLY A 78 -0.15 -18.84 -2.28
CA GLY A 78 0.95 -17.89 -2.08
C GLY A 78 0.60 -16.47 -2.54
N THR A 79 -0.65 -16.21 -2.92
CA THR A 79 -1.09 -14.86 -3.30
C THR A 79 -1.27 -13.97 -2.06
N VAL A 80 -0.55 -12.85 -2.04
CA VAL A 80 -0.61 -11.83 -0.99
C VAL A 80 -1.40 -10.63 -1.48
N LEU A 81 -2.37 -10.20 -0.68
CA LEU A 81 -3.08 -8.93 -0.82
C LEU A 81 -2.60 -7.98 0.29
N TYR A 82 -1.94 -6.89 -0.09
CA TYR A 82 -1.65 -5.75 0.78
C TYR A 82 -2.62 -4.62 0.50
N SER A 83 -3.22 -4.05 1.55
CA SER A 83 -4.09 -2.87 1.45
C SER A 83 -3.71 -1.87 2.52
N SER A 84 -3.57 -0.61 2.14
CA SER A 84 -3.26 0.50 3.05
C SER A 84 -4.03 1.76 2.69
N ARG A 85 -4.34 2.60 3.68
CA ARG A 85 -4.86 3.96 3.43
C ARG A 85 -3.68 4.93 3.34
N LEU A 86 -3.52 5.57 2.19
CA LEU A 86 -2.47 6.55 1.96
C LEU A 86 -3.05 7.96 1.86
N THR A 87 -2.34 8.90 2.46
CA THR A 87 -2.48 10.33 2.18
C THR A 87 -1.23 10.75 1.42
N ILE A 88 -1.41 11.13 0.16
CA ILE A 88 -0.33 11.53 -0.75
C ILE A 88 -0.40 13.04 -0.87
N ARG A 89 0.71 13.70 -0.54
CA ARG A 89 0.88 15.15 -0.68
C ARG A 89 2.15 15.44 -1.46
N GLY A 90 2.02 16.33 -2.44
CA GLY A 90 3.15 16.75 -3.25
C GLY A 90 2.96 18.18 -3.78
N PRO A 91 4.06 18.87 -4.12
CA PRO A 91 3.98 20.02 -4.99
C PRO A 91 3.43 19.60 -6.35
N LEU A 92 2.64 20.47 -6.97
CA LEU A 92 2.17 20.32 -8.34
C LEU A 92 3.34 20.37 -9.33
#